data_AF-A0A0G1P2S9-F1
#
_entry.id   AF-A0A0G1P2S9-F1
#
_cell.length_a   1.000
_cell.length_b   1.000
_cell.length_c   1.000
_cell.angle_alpha   90.00
_cell.angle_beta   90.00
_cell.angle_gamma   90.00
#
_symmetry.space_group_name_H-M   'P 1'
#
loop_
_entity.id
_entity.type
_entity.pdbx_description
1 polymer ?
#
loop_
_entity_poly.entity_id
_entity_poly.type
_entity_poly.pdbx_seq_one_letter_code
_entity_poly.pdbx_strand_id
1 'polypeptide(L)'
;MNFSLENIRPNVRALAEKLSAKSFISKFYLAGGTAIALFFNHRRSDDLDFFSEKMFKGVALINNLKKTGKFETLKTDENTLIGKLNGVKSLAYFNDAEYDEMPEMYIDIKWREVKNFFLKQKLVLAKKFFGI
;
A
#
# COMPACT_ATOMS: atom_id res chain seq x y z
N MET A 1 -18.88 7.72 -3.79
CA MET A 1 -17.68 6.90 -4.07
C MET A 1 -17.85 5.58 -3.35
N ASN A 2 -18.06 4.48 -4.06
CA ASN A 2 -18.11 3.16 -3.43
C ASN A 2 -16.71 2.57 -3.49
N PHE A 3 -16.03 2.57 -2.35
CA PHE A 3 -14.87 1.72 -2.12
C PHE A 3 -15.34 0.27 -2.35
N SER A 4 -15.18 -0.25 -3.56
CA SER A 4 -15.73 -1.55 -3.89
C SER A 4 -14.72 -2.62 -3.56
N LEU A 5 -14.96 -3.30 -2.45
CA LEU A 5 -14.20 -4.48 -2.06
C LEU A 5 -14.45 -5.66 -3.03
N GLU A 6 -15.31 -5.52 -4.04
CA GLU A 6 -15.57 -6.53 -5.09
C GLU A 6 -14.37 -6.71 -6.04
N ASN A 7 -13.46 -5.74 -6.08
CA ASN A 7 -12.29 -5.78 -6.97
C ASN A 7 -11.05 -6.39 -6.33
N ILE A 8 -11.22 -6.99 -5.16
CA ILE A 8 -10.22 -7.83 -4.52
C ILE A 8 -10.86 -9.17 -4.21
N ARG A 9 -10.05 -10.24 -4.22
CA ARG A 9 -10.57 -11.58 -3.92
C ARG A 9 -11.18 -11.63 -2.50
N PRO A 10 -12.18 -12.48 -2.25
CA PRO A 10 -12.83 -12.58 -0.94
C PRO A 10 -11.85 -12.81 0.22
N ASN A 11 -10.80 -13.60 0.01
CA ASN A 11 -9.75 -13.83 1.01
C ASN A 11 -8.89 -12.57 1.29
N VAL A 12 -8.64 -11.75 0.29
CA VAL A 12 -7.93 -10.47 0.42
C VAL A 12 -8.81 -9.46 1.17
N ARG A 13 -10.12 -9.42 0.86
CA ARG A 13 -11.10 -8.59 1.57
C ARG A 13 -11.17 -8.94 3.06
N ALA A 14 -11.36 -10.22 3.37
CA ALA A 14 -11.42 -10.69 4.76
C ALA A 14 -10.13 -10.36 5.53
N LEU A 15 -8.98 -10.41 4.85
CA LEU A 15 -7.72 -9.99 5.47
C LEU A 15 -7.68 -8.48 5.74
N ALA A 16 -8.11 -7.65 4.78
CA ALA A 16 -8.14 -6.21 4.93
C ALA A 16 -9.07 -5.79 6.10
N GLU A 17 -10.25 -6.40 6.21
CA GLU A 17 -11.17 -6.22 7.34
C GLU A 17 -10.55 -6.65 8.68
N LYS A 18 -9.81 -7.77 8.68
CA LYS A 18 -9.12 -8.24 9.89
C LYS A 18 -8.01 -7.29 10.34
N LEU A 19 -7.29 -6.71 9.37
CA LEU A 19 -6.21 -5.76 9.62
C LEU A 19 -6.73 -4.39 10.06
N SER A 20 -7.87 -3.93 9.54
CA SER A 20 -8.45 -2.62 9.91
C SER A 20 -8.81 -2.54 11.40
N ALA A 21 -9.12 -3.68 12.02
CA ALA A 21 -9.36 -3.79 13.46
C ALA A 21 -8.09 -3.75 14.34
N LYS A 22 -6.88 -3.65 13.77
CA LYS A 22 -5.62 -3.68 14.51
C LYS A 22 -5.04 -2.29 14.70
N SER A 23 -4.75 -1.89 15.93
CA SER A 23 -4.23 -0.55 16.24
C SER A 23 -2.94 -0.18 15.50
N PHE A 24 -2.05 -1.14 15.25
CA PHE A 24 -0.80 -0.89 14.52
C PHE A 24 -1.02 -0.51 13.06
N ILE A 25 -2.18 -0.85 12.47
CA ILE A 25 -2.48 -0.57 11.06
C ILE A 25 -2.60 0.92 10.78
N SER A 26 -2.94 1.72 11.80
CA SER A 26 -3.10 3.18 11.68
C SER A 26 -1.81 3.90 11.27
N LYS A 27 -0.66 3.24 11.38
CA LYS A 27 0.65 3.74 10.94
C LYS A 27 0.93 3.47 9.46
N PHE A 28 0.03 2.76 8.78
CA PHE A 28 0.20 2.34 7.40
C PHE A 28 -0.98 2.81 6.54
N TYR A 29 -0.72 3.01 5.25
CA TYR A 29 -1.71 3.31 4.23
C TYR A 29 -1.55 2.37 3.04
N LEU A 30 -2.65 2.07 2.35
CA LEU A 30 -2.60 1.32 1.09
C LEU A 30 -2.02 2.23 0.00
N ALA A 31 -1.03 1.74 -0.74
CA ALA A 31 -0.48 2.45 -1.88
C ALA A 31 -0.22 1.52 -3.07
N GLY A 32 0.45 2.05 -4.11
CA GLY A 32 0.83 1.28 -5.28
C GLY A 32 -0.36 0.77 -6.09
N GLY A 33 -0.12 -0.34 -6.80
CA GLY A 33 -1.10 -0.92 -7.73
C GLY A 33 -2.40 -1.34 -7.04
N THR A 34 -2.32 -1.82 -5.80
CA THR A 34 -3.49 -2.22 -5.00
C THR A 34 -4.42 -1.05 -4.73
N ALA A 35 -3.89 0.09 -4.29
CA ALA A 35 -4.69 1.29 -4.03
C ALA A 35 -5.35 1.83 -5.31
N ILE A 36 -4.63 1.81 -6.43
CA ILE A 36 -5.15 2.24 -7.75
C ILE A 36 -6.24 1.27 -8.25
N ALA A 37 -6.08 -0.04 -8.04
CA ALA A 37 -7.08 -1.05 -8.39
C ALA A 37 -8.39 -0.85 -7.60
N LEU A 38 -8.29 -0.64 -6.29
CA LEU A 38 -9.43 -0.35 -5.42
C LEU A 38 -10.11 0.98 -5.75
N PHE A 39 -9.33 2.01 -6.10
CA PHE A 39 -9.85 3.35 -6.36
C PHE A 39 -10.53 3.48 -7.73
N PHE A 40 -9.91 2.92 -8.78
CA PHE A 40 -10.42 3.08 -10.15
C PHE A 40 -11.29 1.93 -10.63
N ASN A 41 -11.33 0.79 -9.93
CA ASN A 41 -12.01 -0.41 -10.42
C ASN A 41 -11.57 -0.80 -11.86
N HIS A 42 -10.31 -0.51 -12.21
CA HIS A 42 -9.80 -0.72 -13.57
C HIS A 42 -9.19 -2.12 -13.75
N ARG A 43 -8.91 -2.81 -12.64
CA ARG A 43 -8.41 -4.19 -12.59
C ARG A 43 -8.66 -4.79 -11.21
N ARG A 44 -8.58 -6.12 -11.12
CA ARG A 44 -8.54 -6.83 -9.84
C ARG A 44 -7.15 -6.71 -9.19
N SER A 45 -7.09 -6.62 -7.86
CA SER A 45 -5.85 -6.84 -7.09
C SER A 45 -5.93 -8.10 -6.26
N ASP A 46 -4.82 -8.83 -6.20
CA ASP A 46 -4.71 -10.11 -5.49
C ASP A 46 -3.79 -10.01 -4.25
N ASP A 47 -3.32 -8.80 -3.96
CA ASP A 47 -2.33 -8.42 -2.95
C ASP A 47 -2.76 -7.21 -2.13
N LEU A 48 -2.06 -6.97 -1.01
CA LEU A 48 -2.17 -5.75 -0.21
C LEU A 48 -0.78 -5.13 -0.02
N ASP A 49 -0.61 -3.93 -0.57
CA ASP A 49 0.61 -3.14 -0.41
C ASP A 49 0.38 -2.01 0.60
N PHE A 50 0.96 -2.18 1.78
CA PHE A 50 0.95 -1.18 2.84
C PHE A 50 2.27 -0.40 2.85
N PHE A 51 2.16 0.91 3.02
CA PHE A 51 3.28 1.83 3.13
C PHE A 51 3.16 2.60 4.44
N SER A 52 4.28 3.00 5.02
CA SER A 52 4.32 3.90 6.17
C SER A 52 5.19 5.11 5.84
N GLU A 53 4.76 6.29 6.31
CA GLU A 53 5.58 7.51 6.31
C GLU A 53 6.52 7.56 7.52
N LYS A 54 6.43 6.59 8.45
CA LYS A 54 7.25 6.54 9.65
C LYS A 54 8.01 5.23 9.73
N MET A 55 9.26 5.30 10.17
CA MET A 55 10.04 4.08 10.41
C MET A 55 9.28 3.16 11.38
N PHE A 56 9.32 1.87 11.08
CA PHE A 56 8.73 0.83 11.92
C PHE A 56 9.77 -0.21 12.28
N LYS A 57 9.65 -0.78 13.48
CA LYS A 57 10.50 -1.89 13.90
C LYS A 57 9.99 -3.17 13.25
N GLY A 58 10.72 -3.71 12.27
CA GLY A 58 10.34 -4.93 11.54
C GLY A 58 9.95 -6.10 12.45
N VAL A 59 10.74 -6.37 13.49
CA VAL A 59 10.46 -7.44 14.47
C VAL A 59 9.12 -7.21 15.20
N ALA A 60 8.81 -5.97 15.59
CA ALA A 60 7.56 -5.65 16.26
C ALA A 60 6.36 -5.81 15.31
N LEU A 61 6.51 -5.40 14.06
CA LEU A 61 5.50 -5.59 13.02
C LEU A 61 5.23 -7.07 12.76
N ILE A 62 6.29 -7.88 12.60
CA ILE A 62 6.19 -9.34 12.43
C ILE A 62 5.42 -9.98 13.60
N ASN A 63 5.73 -9.60 14.84
CA ASN A 63 5.03 -10.12 16.02
C ASN A 63 3.53 -9.76 16.01
N ASN A 64 3.18 -8.55 15.61
CA ASN A 64 1.78 -8.12 15.47
C ASN A 64 1.04 -8.87 14.35
N LEU A 65 1.73 -9.13 13.22
CA LEU A 65 1.18 -9.90 12.10
C LEU A 65 0.97 -11.37 12.47
N LYS A 66 1.92 -11.99 13.18
CA LYS A 66 1.79 -13.36 13.72
C LYS A 66 0.64 -13.50 14.73
N LYS A 67 0.38 -12.48 15.56
CA LYS A 67 -0.80 -12.42 16.43
C LYS A 67 -2.11 -12.24 15.65
N THR A 68 -2.04 -11.73 14.44
CA THR A 68 -3.21 -11.49 13.57
C THR A 68 -3.53 -12.72 12.73
N GLY A 69 -2.56 -13.56 12.38
CA GLY A 69 -2.79 -14.79 11.61
C GLY A 69 -1.50 -15.54 11.27
N LYS A 70 -1.59 -16.49 10.36
CA LYS A 70 -0.43 -17.24 9.87
C LYS A 70 0.42 -16.33 9.00
N PHE A 71 1.47 -15.76 9.59
CA PHE A 71 2.41 -14.89 8.90
C PHE A 71 3.70 -15.63 8.54
N GLU A 72 4.06 -15.58 7.27
CA GLU A 72 5.31 -16.10 6.72
C GLU A 72 6.15 -14.93 6.19
N THR A 73 7.37 -14.77 6.70
CA THR A 73 8.32 -13.77 6.21
C THR A 73 8.99 -14.29 4.94
N LEU A 74 8.99 -13.48 3.88
CA LEU A 74 9.69 -13.79 2.63
C LEU A 74 10.98 -12.97 2.49
N LYS A 75 10.93 -11.69 2.86
CA LYS A 75 12.10 -10.80 2.88
C LYS A 75 11.93 -9.79 4.02
N THR A 76 13.02 -9.50 4.71
CA THR A 76 13.10 -8.39 5.67
C THR A 76 14.37 -7.61 5.40
N ASP A 77 14.24 -6.30 5.40
CA ASP A 77 15.32 -5.32 5.31
C ASP A 77 15.03 -4.20 6.35
N GLU A 78 15.93 -3.23 6.50
CA GLU A 78 15.78 -2.14 7.48
C GLU A 78 14.44 -1.41 7.33
N ASN A 79 14.04 -1.16 6.09
CA ASN A 79 12.86 -0.37 5.71
C ASN A 79 11.78 -1.18 4.98
N THR A 80 11.95 -2.49 4.86
CA THR A 80 11.06 -3.33 4.04
C THR A 80 10.72 -4.62 4.76
N LEU A 81 9.44 -4.96 4.81
CA LEU A 81 8.95 -6.27 5.20
C LEU A 81 8.04 -6.83 4.11
N ILE A 82 8.46 -7.94 3.51
CA ILE A 82 7.66 -8.70 2.54
C ILE A 82 7.29 -10.02 3.19
N GLY A 83 6.00 -10.32 3.23
CA GLY A 83 5.53 -11.60 3.73
C GLY A 83 4.20 -12.02 3.14
N LYS A 84 3.68 -13.13 3.66
CA LYS A 84 2.32 -13.60 3.41
C LYS A 84 1.58 -13.69 4.73
N LEU A 85 0.41 -13.06 4.82
CA LEU A 85 -0.50 -13.22 5.94
C LEU A 85 -1.71 -14.02 5.48
N ASN A 86 -1.93 -15.19 6.08
CA ASN A 86 -2.97 -16.15 5.68
C ASN A 86 -2.93 -16.48 4.17
N GLY A 87 -1.73 -16.57 3.59
CA GLY A 87 -1.52 -16.87 2.18
C GLY A 87 -1.71 -15.69 1.21
N VAL A 88 -2.18 -14.53 1.67
CA VAL A 88 -2.23 -13.30 0.88
C VAL A 88 -0.87 -12.60 0.99
N LYS A 89 -0.29 -12.22 -0.14
CA LYS A 89 0.95 -11.44 -0.17
C LYS A 89 0.66 -10.08 0.45
N SER A 90 1.42 -9.74 1.50
CA SER A 90 1.31 -8.46 2.21
C SER A 90 2.70 -7.85 2.26
N LEU A 91 2.82 -6.68 1.65
CA LEU A 91 4.06 -5.90 1.67
C LEU A 91 3.86 -4.72 2.61
N ALA A 92 4.84 -4.49 3.48
CA ALA A 92 4.95 -3.30 4.30
C ALA A 92 6.26 -2.61 3.96
N TYR A 93 6.17 -1.47 3.30
CA TYR A 93 7.31 -0.62 2.96
C TYR A 93 7.32 0.62 3.85
N PHE A 94 8.51 1.03 4.27
CA PHE A 94 8.73 2.41 4.69
C PHE A 94 8.99 3.18 3.39
N ASN A 95 8.11 4.10 3.05
CA ASN A 95 8.30 4.92 1.85
C ASN A 95 9.25 6.04 2.21
N ASP A 96 10.51 5.89 1.85
CA ASP A 96 11.49 6.98 1.95
C ASP A 96 11.89 7.55 0.60
N ALA A 97 11.02 7.41 -0.41
CA ALA A 97 11.25 8.02 -1.72
C ALA A 97 11.31 9.57 -1.66
N GLU A 98 11.10 10.19 -0.50
CA GLU A 98 11.39 11.62 -0.29
C GLU A 98 12.86 11.91 0.00
N TYR A 99 13.61 10.97 0.59
CA TYR A 99 15.02 11.14 0.94
C TYR A 99 15.97 10.30 0.07
N ASP A 100 15.45 9.40 -0.77
CA ASP A 100 16.26 8.70 -1.78
C ASP A 100 16.86 9.68 -2.81
N GLU A 101 18.13 9.47 -3.18
CA GLU A 101 18.75 10.20 -4.29
C GLU A 101 17.99 9.93 -5.59
N MET A 102 17.78 10.98 -6.39
CA MET A 102 17.14 10.80 -7.68
C MET A 102 18.01 9.89 -8.56
N PRO A 103 17.44 8.84 -9.18
CA PRO A 103 18.19 8.01 -10.12
C PRO A 103 18.66 8.84 -11.31
N GLU A 104 19.56 8.31 -12.15
CA GLU A 104 19.95 8.99 -13.37
C GLU A 104 18.72 9.28 -14.24
N MET A 105 18.41 10.57 -14.37
CA MET A 105 17.21 11.01 -15.06
C MET A 105 17.54 11.33 -16.52
N TYR A 106 16.83 10.69 -17.44
CA TYR A 106 16.89 11.04 -18.87
C TYR A 106 16.23 12.39 -19.20
N ILE A 107 15.47 12.95 -18.25
CA ILE A 107 14.72 14.22 -18.36
C ILE A 107 14.85 14.94 -17.02
N ASP A 108 15.20 16.23 -17.00
CA ASP A 108 15.27 17.02 -15.76
C ASP A 108 13.86 17.31 -15.22
N ILE A 109 13.37 16.38 -14.41
CA ILE A 109 12.12 16.50 -13.65
C ILE A 109 12.41 16.18 -12.19
N LYS A 110 11.92 17.02 -11.28
CA LYS A 110 12.10 16.76 -9.84
C LYS A 110 11.02 15.79 -9.34
N TRP A 111 11.37 14.96 -8.36
CA TRP A 111 10.42 14.02 -7.73
C TRP A 111 9.13 14.71 -7.26
N ARG A 112 9.25 15.93 -6.71
CA ARG A 112 8.11 16.76 -6.31
C ARG A 112 7.13 17.04 -7.45
N GLU A 113 7.61 17.20 -8.68
CA GLU A 113 6.78 17.46 -9.86
C GLU A 113 6.02 16.21 -10.28
N VAL A 114 6.69 15.05 -10.28
CA VAL A 114 6.08 13.74 -10.52
C VAL A 114 4.99 13.46 -9.48
N LYS A 115 5.29 13.67 -8.20
CA LYS A 115 4.32 13.50 -7.10
C LYS A 115 3.10 14.42 -7.29
N ASN A 116 3.32 15.69 -7.58
CA ASN A 116 2.25 16.65 -7.82
C ASN A 116 1.40 16.29 -9.04
N PHE A 117 2.00 15.77 -10.11
CA PHE A 117 1.28 15.29 -11.28
C PHE A 117 0.30 14.18 -10.90
N PHE A 118 0.75 13.13 -10.23
CA PHE A 118 -0.12 12.02 -9.84
C PHE A 118 -1.19 12.42 -8.83
N LEU A 119 -0.89 13.34 -7.91
CA LEU A 119 -1.89 13.93 -7.01
C LEU A 119 -2.98 14.69 -7.78
N LYS A 120 -2.60 15.47 -8.80
CA LYS A 120 -3.57 16.15 -9.69
C LYS A 120 -4.38 15.14 -10.51
N GLN A 121 -3.75 14.10 -11.05
CA GLN A 121 -4.46 13.05 -11.80
C GLN A 121 -5.49 12.32 -10.93
N LYS A 122 -5.16 12.03 -9.66
CA LYS A 122 -6.14 11.51 -8.69
C LYS A 122 -7.39 12.40 -8.61
N LEU A 123 -7.23 13.73 -8.54
CA LEU A 123 -8.34 14.67 -8.48
C LEU A 123 -9.11 14.78 -9.80
N VAL A 124 -8.42 14.82 -10.94
CA VAL A 124 -9.05 14.88 -12.27
C VAL A 124 -9.89 13.62 -12.52
N LEU A 125 -9.33 12.46 -12.21
CA LEU A 125 -10.03 11.20 -12.34
C LEU A 125 -11.16 11.08 -11.31
N ALA A 126 -10.99 11.62 -10.09
CA ALA A 126 -12.07 11.72 -9.11
C ALA A 126 -13.27 12.52 -9.66
N LYS A 127 -13.01 13.70 -10.24
CA LYS A 127 -14.01 14.54 -10.92
C LYS A 127 -14.71 13.79 -12.05
N LYS A 128 -13.91 13.17 -12.92
CA LYS A 128 -14.40 12.51 -14.13
C LYS A 128 -15.30 11.30 -13.84
N PHE A 129 -14.95 10.49 -12.85
CA PHE A 129 -15.65 9.23 -12.59
C PHE A 129 -16.65 9.29 -11.42
N PHE A 130 -16.55 10.30 -10.55
CA PHE A 130 -17.38 10.38 -9.35
C PHE A 130 -18.11 11.72 -9.17
N GLY A 131 -17.96 12.68 -10.08
CA GLY A 131 -18.76 13.92 -10.10
C GLY A 131 -18.52 14.88 -8.92
N ILE A 132 -17.39 14.74 -8.23
CA ILE A 132 -16.92 15.64 -7.15
C ILE A 132 -15.73 16.46 -7.60
#